data_AF-A0A6J6Q5L9-F1
#
_entry.id   AF-A0A6J6Q5L9-F1
#
_cell.length_a   1.000
_cell.length_b   1.000
_cell.length_c   1.000
_cell.angle_alpha   90.00
_cell.angle_beta   90.00
_cell.angle_gamma   90.00
#
_symmetry.space_group_name_H-M   'P 1'
#
loop_
_entity.id
_entity.type
_entity.pdbx_description
1 polymer ?
#
loop_
_entity_poly.entity_id
_entity_poly.type
_entity_poly.pdbx_seq_one_letter_code
_entity_poly.pdbx_strand_id
1 'polypeptide(L)'
;MTSRLGRRFNIGAIALASAALVGALVAAPAHAAVTISGSGSTFVKNLLDVCIPDYQKATGNTVNYAGGGSGAGRAALTAGTVDFAFSDAAYGSTEAKPADFVYAPIVAGPVAVFVKLDGFNDELNLSPKTISGIYSGKITKWNDPSIVADNNKSAKVVTYGKRNKIDPKTKKVMKDKKGKVITETYVTGSKTVVVEAKMPSTAITVWFRSDKSGTTGVFTNWLTKLDSATWTKAGSAGQQTFTSAFPGDSVPAGTFQGGSGSDGVANGVASKDGSIGYAEPSYASERKLIVAKIMNNAGEYIAPSPDATAVFLNNYLPGAKGTVSVDVLSKVSGAYTLGTFAYALGYGGGKDATKQAAVKDFFNYVLTTCATAHAVEKGYIPVVGNLAELGKANIAAIG
;
A
#
# COMPACT_ATOMS: atom_id res chain seq x y z
N MET A 1 73.18 64.69 -28.97
CA MET A 1 73.72 64.69 -27.59
C MET A 1 73.80 63.24 -27.11
N THR A 2 75.03 62.77 -26.90
CA THR A 2 75.48 61.81 -25.87
C THR A 2 74.74 60.47 -25.67
N SER A 3 75.37 59.42 -26.20
CA SER A 3 75.75 58.14 -25.56
C SER A 3 74.86 57.52 -24.47
N ARG A 4 74.63 56.21 -24.56
CA ARG A 4 75.33 55.24 -23.69
C ARG A 4 75.20 53.79 -24.16
N LEU A 5 76.33 53.11 -23.98
CA LEU A 5 76.71 51.76 -24.33
C LEU A 5 76.32 50.74 -23.24
N GLY A 6 76.12 49.49 -23.64
CA GLY A 6 76.25 48.29 -22.78
C GLY A 6 74.90 47.76 -22.28
N ARG A 7 74.54 46.48 -22.41
CA ARG A 7 75.34 45.26 -22.14
C ARG A 7 74.66 44.06 -22.83
N ARG A 8 75.44 43.14 -23.40
CA ARG A 8 74.96 41.85 -23.92
C ARG A 8 74.77 40.86 -22.76
N PHE A 9 73.67 40.11 -22.77
CA PHE A 9 73.58 38.77 -22.18
C PHE A 9 72.68 37.91 -23.07
N ASN A 10 73.30 36.93 -23.74
CA ASN A 10 72.63 35.83 -24.42
C ASN A 10 72.18 34.82 -23.36
N ILE A 11 70.89 34.49 -23.31
CA ILE A 11 70.42 33.24 -22.71
C ILE A 11 69.31 32.65 -23.59
N GLY A 12 69.64 31.51 -24.20
CA GLY A 12 68.78 30.32 -24.30
C GLY A 12 67.46 30.43 -25.06
N ALA A 13 67.45 29.96 -26.30
CA ALA A 13 66.25 29.47 -26.96
C ALA A 13 65.69 28.26 -26.19
N ILE A 14 64.47 28.36 -25.68
CA ILE A 14 63.66 27.22 -25.23
C ILE A 14 62.68 26.91 -26.35
N ALA A 15 62.95 25.84 -27.09
CA ALA A 15 62.01 25.25 -28.02
C ALA A 15 60.88 24.58 -27.23
N LEU A 16 59.67 25.14 -27.30
CA LEU A 16 58.45 24.50 -26.83
C LEU A 16 58.07 23.40 -27.85
N ALA A 17 58.42 22.16 -27.54
CA ALA A 17 57.89 20.99 -28.22
C ALA A 17 56.46 20.74 -27.71
N SER A 18 55.46 21.13 -28.51
CA SER A 18 54.05 20.81 -28.28
C SER A 18 53.83 19.32 -28.54
N ALA A 19 53.91 18.49 -27.49
CA ALA A 19 53.47 17.10 -27.55
C ALA A 19 51.92 17.08 -27.59
N ALA A 20 51.36 16.84 -28.77
CA ALA A 20 49.95 16.53 -28.93
C ALA A 20 49.68 15.15 -28.31
N LEU A 21 49.19 15.14 -27.07
CA LEU A 21 48.68 13.94 -26.42
C LEU A 21 47.33 13.59 -27.06
N VAL A 22 47.34 12.76 -28.09
CA VAL A 22 46.13 12.10 -28.60
C VAL A 22 45.70 11.08 -27.54
N GLY A 23 44.94 11.53 -26.55
CA GLY A 23 44.23 10.65 -25.66
C GLY A 23 43.18 9.90 -26.47
N ALA A 24 43.39 8.60 -26.70
CA ALA A 24 42.35 7.73 -27.22
C ALA A 24 41.20 7.73 -26.20
N LEU A 25 40.14 8.51 -26.47
CA LEU A 25 38.86 8.29 -25.83
C LEU A 25 38.43 6.87 -26.24
N VAL A 26 38.54 5.93 -25.30
CA VAL A 26 37.81 4.67 -25.38
C VAL A 26 36.34 5.07 -25.21
N ALA A 27 35.67 5.36 -26.34
CA ALA A 27 34.23 5.47 -26.36
C ALA A 27 33.69 4.10 -25.94
N ALA A 28 33.14 4.01 -24.73
CA ALA A 28 32.32 2.87 -24.37
C ALA A 28 31.26 2.68 -25.47
N PRO A 29 30.97 1.44 -25.91
CA PRO A 29 29.98 1.23 -26.94
C PRO A 29 28.69 1.89 -26.48
N ALA A 30 28.18 2.84 -27.26
CA ALA A 30 26.88 3.43 -27.01
C ALA A 30 25.86 2.30 -27.15
N HIS A 31 25.42 1.72 -26.03
CA HIS A 31 24.30 0.79 -26.05
C HIS A 31 23.10 1.54 -26.65
N ALA A 32 22.61 1.06 -27.78
CA ALA A 32 21.42 1.61 -28.39
C ALA A 32 20.28 1.54 -27.37
N ALA A 33 19.62 2.67 -27.12
CA ALA A 33 18.51 2.75 -26.19
C ALA A 33 17.45 1.71 -26.54
N VAL A 34 17.12 0.85 -25.58
CA VAL A 34 16.09 -0.19 -25.75
C VAL A 34 14.76 0.37 -25.25
N THR A 35 13.70 0.16 -26.02
CA THR A 35 12.33 0.43 -25.57
C THR A 35 11.65 -0.85 -25.14
N ILE A 36 11.23 -0.91 -23.89
CA ILE A 36 10.42 -2.00 -23.33
C ILE A 36 9.04 -1.48 -22.95
N SER A 37 8.01 -2.29 -23.17
CA SER A 37 6.62 -1.96 -22.85
C SER A 37 6.03 -2.94 -21.86
N GLY A 38 5.28 -2.45 -20.89
CA GLY A 38 4.59 -3.25 -19.89
C GLY A 38 3.21 -2.72 -19.54
N SER A 39 2.43 -3.56 -18.85
CA SER A 39 1.10 -3.23 -18.38
C SER A 39 0.76 -3.98 -17.09
N GLY A 40 -0.39 -3.67 -16.50
CA GLY A 40 -0.93 -4.44 -15.38
C GLY A 40 -1.27 -3.63 -14.15
N SER A 41 -0.81 -4.12 -13.00
CA SER A 41 -1.13 -3.61 -11.67
C SER A 41 -1.08 -2.08 -11.56
N THR A 42 -2.22 -1.50 -11.19
CA THR A 42 -2.28 -0.12 -10.73
C THR A 42 -1.86 0.03 -9.27
N PHE A 43 -1.73 -1.07 -8.52
CA PHE A 43 -1.21 -1.05 -7.16
C PHE A 43 0.23 -0.56 -7.13
N VAL A 44 1.10 -0.98 -8.04
CA VAL A 44 2.51 -0.51 -8.06
C VAL A 44 2.72 0.80 -8.79
N LYS A 45 1.68 1.34 -9.42
CA LYS A 45 1.84 2.43 -10.40
C LYS A 45 2.44 3.69 -9.76
N ASN A 46 2.02 4.07 -8.55
CA ASN A 46 2.54 5.27 -7.88
C ASN A 46 4.04 5.16 -7.54
N LEU A 47 4.56 3.95 -7.35
CA LEU A 47 6.00 3.70 -7.25
C LEU A 47 6.67 3.75 -8.63
N LEU A 48 6.06 3.12 -9.64
CA LEU A 48 6.61 3.12 -11.01
C LEU A 48 6.66 4.53 -11.62
N ASP A 49 5.73 5.41 -11.27
CA ASP A 49 5.69 6.80 -11.73
C ASP A 49 6.94 7.60 -11.30
N VAL A 50 7.65 7.16 -10.26
CA VAL A 50 8.97 7.70 -9.90
C VAL A 50 10.13 6.82 -10.41
N CYS A 51 9.99 5.49 -10.34
CA CYS A 51 11.07 4.58 -10.78
C CYS A 51 11.38 4.67 -12.26
N ILE A 52 10.35 4.81 -13.11
CA ILE A 52 10.50 4.79 -14.57
C ILE A 52 11.32 6.00 -15.03
N PRO A 53 10.96 7.27 -14.70
CA PRO A 53 11.77 8.42 -15.06
C PRO A 53 13.23 8.32 -14.58
N ASP A 54 13.45 7.86 -13.35
CA ASP A 54 14.80 7.73 -12.78
C ASP A 54 15.63 6.65 -13.50
N TYR A 55 15.02 5.50 -13.81
CA TYR A 55 15.66 4.44 -14.59
C TYR A 55 16.01 4.91 -16.01
N GLN A 56 15.07 5.59 -16.68
CA GLN A 56 15.29 6.10 -18.03
C GLN A 56 16.43 7.12 -18.06
N LYS A 57 16.50 8.00 -17.05
CA LYS A 57 17.61 8.95 -16.89
C LYS A 57 18.95 8.24 -16.63
N ALA A 58 18.94 7.17 -15.85
CA ALA A 58 20.16 6.44 -15.49
C ALA A 58 20.72 5.58 -16.64
N THR A 59 19.87 5.11 -17.55
CA THR A 59 20.25 4.09 -18.55
C THR A 59 20.12 4.53 -20.00
N GLY A 60 19.31 5.56 -20.28
CA GLY A 60 18.91 5.93 -21.64
C GLY A 60 17.84 5.02 -22.26
N ASN A 61 17.47 3.91 -21.60
CA ASN A 61 16.37 3.06 -22.05
C ASN A 61 15.02 3.77 -21.91
N THR A 62 14.01 3.30 -22.62
CA THR A 62 12.62 3.78 -22.50
C THR A 62 11.73 2.68 -21.94
N VAL A 63 10.93 3.03 -20.93
CA VAL A 63 9.96 2.11 -20.33
C VAL A 63 8.56 2.70 -20.46
N ASN A 64 7.71 2.03 -21.23
CA ASN A 64 6.31 2.39 -21.34
C ASN A 64 5.49 1.51 -20.39
N TYR A 65 4.67 2.12 -19.54
CA TYR A 65 3.80 1.38 -18.62
C TYR A 65 2.35 1.85 -18.68
N ALA A 66 1.46 1.00 -19.19
CA ALA A 66 0.06 1.36 -19.42
C ALA A 66 -0.86 1.19 -18.19
N GLY A 67 -0.45 0.41 -17.18
CA GLY A 67 -1.35 0.00 -16.10
C GLY A 67 -2.53 -0.86 -16.61
N GLY A 68 -3.73 -0.62 -16.09
CA GLY A 68 -4.97 -1.30 -16.51
C GLY A 68 -5.46 -2.43 -15.59
N GLY A 69 -4.78 -2.66 -14.47
CA GLY A 69 -5.11 -3.71 -13.51
C GLY A 69 -4.34 -5.02 -13.77
N SER A 70 -4.10 -5.76 -12.69
CA SER A 70 -3.30 -7.00 -12.71
C SER A 70 -3.78 -8.03 -13.74
N GLY A 71 -5.09 -8.15 -13.96
CA GLY A 71 -5.64 -9.03 -15.00
C GLY A 71 -5.30 -8.59 -16.42
N ALA A 72 -5.28 -7.29 -16.71
CA ALA A 72 -4.89 -6.77 -18.03
C ALA A 72 -3.40 -7.03 -18.31
N GLY A 73 -2.54 -6.83 -17.31
CA GLY A 73 -1.10 -7.12 -17.42
C GLY A 73 -0.83 -8.60 -17.70
N ARG A 74 -1.48 -9.47 -16.94
CA ARG A 74 -1.40 -10.92 -17.15
C ARG A 74 -1.94 -11.35 -18.52
N ALA A 75 -3.05 -10.77 -18.97
CA ALA A 75 -3.59 -11.08 -20.30
C ALA A 75 -2.64 -10.62 -21.43
N ALA A 76 -2.07 -9.42 -21.32
CA ALA A 76 -1.11 -8.89 -22.29
C ALA A 76 0.17 -9.73 -22.33
N LEU A 77 0.68 -10.15 -21.17
CA LEU A 77 1.83 -11.04 -21.07
C LEU A 77 1.53 -12.41 -21.69
N THR A 78 0.35 -13.00 -21.43
CA THR A 78 -0.07 -14.25 -22.07
C THR A 78 -0.15 -14.10 -23.59
N ALA A 79 -0.65 -12.96 -24.08
CA ALA A 79 -0.78 -12.68 -25.50
C ALA A 79 0.55 -12.35 -26.20
N GLY A 80 1.62 -12.08 -25.46
CA GLY A 80 2.90 -11.67 -26.07
C GLY A 80 2.92 -10.23 -26.56
N THR A 81 1.98 -9.38 -26.14
CA THR A 81 1.82 -8.00 -26.64
C THR A 81 2.61 -6.97 -25.84
N VAL A 82 3.17 -7.37 -24.70
CA VAL A 82 4.07 -6.56 -23.86
C VAL A 82 5.33 -7.35 -23.56
N ASP A 83 6.39 -6.64 -23.22
CA ASP A 83 7.70 -7.23 -22.88
C ASP A 83 7.73 -7.73 -21.43
N PHE A 84 6.89 -7.15 -20.56
CA PHE A 84 6.77 -7.49 -19.15
C PHE A 84 5.40 -7.09 -18.57
N ALA A 85 5.07 -7.54 -17.36
CA ALA A 85 3.86 -7.11 -16.66
C ALA A 85 4.08 -6.96 -15.14
N PHE A 86 3.19 -6.23 -14.47
CA PHE A 86 3.09 -6.25 -13.00
C PHE A 86 1.73 -6.79 -12.55
N SER A 87 1.72 -7.53 -11.43
CA SER A 87 0.50 -8.13 -10.89
C SER A 87 0.56 -8.27 -9.37
N ASP A 88 -0.55 -8.04 -8.67
CA ASP A 88 -0.67 -8.18 -7.19
C ASP A 88 -1.29 -9.51 -6.78
N ALA A 89 -1.66 -10.30 -7.79
CA ALA A 89 -2.23 -11.61 -7.65
C ALA A 89 -1.64 -12.54 -8.71
N ALA A 90 -1.53 -13.82 -8.39
CA ALA A 90 -1.17 -14.82 -9.38
C ALA A 90 -2.26 -14.94 -10.47
N TYR A 91 -1.88 -15.58 -11.58
CA TYR A 91 -2.84 -16.08 -12.55
C TYR A 91 -3.90 -16.92 -11.86
N GLY A 92 -5.17 -16.68 -12.20
CA GLY A 92 -6.28 -17.52 -11.76
C GLY A 92 -6.11 -18.96 -12.25
N SER A 93 -6.75 -19.91 -11.58
CA SER A 93 -6.67 -21.35 -11.95
C SER A 93 -7.14 -21.64 -13.37
N THR A 94 -8.06 -20.83 -13.89
CA THR A 94 -8.64 -20.95 -15.24
C THR A 94 -8.00 -20.00 -16.27
N GLU A 95 -7.07 -19.14 -15.86
CA GLU A 95 -6.43 -18.21 -16.79
C GLU A 95 -5.35 -18.93 -17.60
N ALA A 96 -5.34 -18.68 -18.92
CA ALA A 96 -4.22 -19.05 -19.78
C ALA A 96 -2.96 -18.28 -19.37
N LYS A 97 -1.81 -18.96 -19.40
CA LYS A 97 -0.51 -18.47 -18.94
C LYS A 97 0.52 -18.64 -20.05
N PRO A 98 1.59 -17.82 -20.11
CA PRO A 98 2.72 -18.11 -20.98
C PRO A 98 3.31 -19.49 -20.67
N ALA A 99 3.88 -20.14 -21.68
CA ALA A 99 4.52 -21.45 -21.52
C ALA A 99 5.67 -21.40 -20.50
N ASP A 100 6.49 -20.36 -20.59
CA ASP A 100 7.56 -20.10 -19.63
C ASP A 100 7.56 -18.63 -19.17
N PHE A 101 7.50 -18.46 -17.85
CA PHE A 101 7.42 -17.17 -17.18
C PHE A 101 7.67 -17.33 -15.67
N VAL A 102 8.01 -16.20 -15.04
CA VAL A 102 8.35 -16.10 -13.62
C VAL A 102 7.51 -15.04 -12.90
N TYR A 103 7.41 -15.14 -11.57
CA TYR A 103 6.99 -14.04 -10.69
C TYR A 103 8.16 -13.61 -9.82
N ALA A 104 8.58 -12.37 -9.93
CA ALA A 104 9.55 -11.78 -9.02
C ALA A 104 8.83 -10.85 -8.03
N PRO A 105 8.75 -11.16 -6.72
CA PRO A 105 8.28 -10.19 -5.74
C PRO A 105 9.23 -8.99 -5.72
N ILE A 106 8.71 -7.79 -5.97
CA ILE A 106 9.53 -6.57 -6.09
C ILE A 106 9.24 -5.52 -5.02
N VAL A 107 8.00 -5.49 -4.52
CA VAL A 107 7.54 -4.56 -3.49
C VAL A 107 6.31 -5.16 -2.80
N ALA A 108 6.01 -4.72 -1.58
CA ALA A 108 4.77 -5.06 -0.90
C ALA A 108 4.05 -3.80 -0.40
N GLY A 109 2.82 -3.93 0.10
CA GLY A 109 2.15 -2.78 0.70
C GLY A 109 0.71 -3.04 1.13
N PRO A 110 0.13 -2.10 1.88
CA PRO A 110 -1.26 -2.13 2.32
C PRO A 110 -2.24 -1.86 1.19
N VAL A 111 -3.42 -2.45 1.30
CA VAL A 111 -4.64 -1.97 0.66
C VAL A 111 -5.45 -1.25 1.75
N ALA A 112 -5.63 0.05 1.59
CA ALA A 112 -6.44 0.88 2.48
C ALA A 112 -7.92 0.78 2.13
N VAL A 113 -8.76 0.92 3.16
CA VAL A 113 -10.18 1.26 3.00
C VAL A 113 -10.32 2.75 3.34
N PHE A 114 -10.87 3.53 2.42
CA PHE A 114 -10.96 4.97 2.56
C PHE A 114 -12.33 5.51 2.15
N VAL A 115 -12.67 6.67 2.69
CA VAL A 115 -14.03 7.22 2.64
C VAL A 115 -14.01 8.73 2.40
N LYS A 116 -15.11 9.23 1.87
CA LYS A 116 -15.47 10.65 1.94
C LYS A 116 -16.65 10.78 2.91
N LEU A 117 -16.41 11.46 4.02
CA LEU A 117 -17.41 11.76 5.05
C LEU A 117 -17.30 13.22 5.46
N ASP A 118 -18.08 14.07 4.82
CA ASP A 118 -18.02 15.50 5.02
C ASP A 118 -18.51 15.87 6.43
N GLY A 119 -17.68 16.64 7.14
CA GLY A 119 -17.94 17.04 8.52
C GLY A 119 -17.59 16.00 9.60
N PHE A 120 -17.13 14.80 9.23
CA PHE A 120 -16.58 13.83 10.17
C PHE A 120 -15.08 14.12 10.41
N ASN A 121 -14.70 14.35 11.67
CA ASN A 121 -13.34 14.79 12.05
C ASN A 121 -12.65 13.86 13.06
N ASP A 122 -13.27 12.72 13.37
CA ASP A 122 -12.71 11.71 14.25
C ASP A 122 -11.90 10.66 13.46
N GLU A 123 -11.16 9.80 14.16
CA GLU A 123 -10.59 8.61 13.55
C GLU A 123 -11.71 7.62 13.22
N LEU A 124 -11.68 7.07 11.99
CA LEU A 124 -12.63 6.04 11.57
C LEU A 124 -12.02 4.65 11.78
N ASN A 125 -12.69 3.86 12.60
CA ASN A 125 -12.38 2.46 12.86
C ASN A 125 -13.43 1.58 12.17
N LEU A 126 -13.00 0.51 11.50
CA LEU A 126 -13.88 -0.47 10.89
C LEU A 126 -13.39 -1.90 11.14
N SER A 127 -14.27 -2.76 11.62
CA SER A 127 -13.98 -4.20 11.73
C SER A 127 -14.17 -4.93 10.38
N PRO A 128 -13.53 -6.10 10.18
CA PRO A 128 -13.76 -6.92 9.00
C PRO A 128 -15.22 -7.23 8.74
N LYS A 129 -16.00 -7.49 9.81
CA LYS A 129 -17.43 -7.76 9.72
C LYS A 129 -18.22 -6.53 9.24
N THR A 130 -17.89 -5.34 9.73
CA THR A 130 -18.53 -4.10 9.28
C THR A 130 -18.19 -3.82 7.81
N ILE A 131 -16.92 -3.95 7.41
CA ILE A 131 -16.51 -3.78 5.99
C ILE A 131 -17.23 -4.80 5.11
N SER A 132 -17.29 -6.06 5.54
CA SER A 132 -18.04 -7.13 4.87
C SER A 132 -19.54 -6.80 4.73
N GLY A 133 -20.17 -6.27 5.78
CA GLY A 133 -21.56 -5.80 5.75
C GLY A 133 -21.79 -4.67 4.76
N ILE A 134 -20.85 -3.71 4.67
CA ILE A 134 -20.92 -2.61 3.70
C ILE A 134 -20.78 -3.14 2.27
N TYR A 135 -19.75 -3.91 1.98
CA TYR A 135 -19.45 -4.39 0.62
C TYR A 135 -20.36 -5.54 0.15
N SER A 136 -21.19 -6.11 1.03
CA SER A 136 -22.31 -7.01 0.66
C SER A 136 -23.63 -6.27 0.47
N GLY A 137 -23.69 -4.97 0.79
CA GLY A 137 -24.90 -4.14 0.72
C GLY A 137 -25.84 -4.28 1.91
N LYS A 138 -25.46 -5.02 2.96
CA LYS A 138 -26.26 -5.17 4.20
C LYS A 138 -26.23 -3.89 5.05
N ILE A 139 -25.09 -3.22 5.11
CA ILE A 139 -24.91 -1.95 5.81
C ILE A 139 -24.97 -0.81 4.77
N THR A 140 -25.96 0.07 4.91
CA THR A 140 -26.31 1.06 3.86
C THR A 140 -26.19 2.51 4.32
N LYS A 141 -25.94 2.76 5.61
CA LYS A 141 -25.78 4.11 6.18
C LYS A 141 -24.65 4.14 7.18
N TRP A 142 -24.00 5.29 7.31
CA TRP A 142 -22.84 5.48 8.19
C TRP A 142 -23.17 5.44 9.69
N ASN A 143 -24.43 5.66 10.07
CA ASN A 143 -24.91 5.52 11.44
C ASN A 143 -25.46 4.12 11.77
N ASP A 144 -25.12 3.11 10.96
CA ASP A 144 -25.45 1.73 11.29
C ASP A 144 -24.87 1.34 12.67
N PRO A 145 -25.61 0.59 13.51
CA PRO A 145 -25.14 0.19 14.83
C PRO A 145 -23.78 -0.52 14.83
N SER A 146 -23.43 -1.23 13.76
CA SER A 146 -22.13 -1.93 13.64
C SER A 146 -20.98 -0.93 13.47
N ILE A 147 -21.18 0.12 12.67
CA ILE A 147 -20.20 1.19 12.48
C ILE A 147 -20.07 2.00 13.77
N VAL A 148 -21.20 2.34 14.40
CA VAL A 148 -21.18 3.05 15.70
C VAL A 148 -20.40 2.24 16.73
N ALA A 149 -20.67 0.94 16.83
CA ALA A 149 -19.96 0.05 17.75
C ALA A 149 -18.44 0.02 17.52
N ASP A 150 -17.98 0.00 16.27
CA ASP A 150 -16.55 0.04 15.93
C ASP A 150 -15.85 1.35 16.36
N ASN A 151 -16.61 2.44 16.49
CA ASN A 151 -16.09 3.78 16.75
C ASN A 151 -16.33 4.27 18.19
N ASN A 152 -17.04 3.50 19.01
CA ASN A 152 -17.31 3.84 20.41
C ASN A 152 -16.01 4.03 21.20
N LYS A 153 -15.97 5.10 22.01
CA LYS A 153 -14.81 5.43 22.85
C LYS A 153 -15.06 4.98 24.29
N SER A 154 -14.09 4.34 24.93
CA SER A 154 -14.18 3.97 26.35
C SER A 154 -13.47 4.99 27.23
N ALA A 155 -14.15 5.51 28.25
CA ALA A 155 -13.59 6.41 29.26
C ALA A 155 -13.68 5.81 30.66
N LYS A 156 -12.57 5.78 31.40
CA LYS A 156 -12.58 5.43 32.83
C LYS A 156 -13.01 6.65 33.64
N VAL A 157 -14.17 6.56 34.27
CA VAL A 157 -14.70 7.60 35.16
C VAL A 157 -14.49 7.16 36.60
N VAL A 158 -13.73 7.95 37.36
CA VAL A 158 -13.54 7.76 38.80
C VAL A 158 -14.82 8.13 39.52
N THR A 159 -15.32 7.23 40.37
CA THR A 159 -16.48 7.51 41.21
C THR A 159 -16.02 8.00 42.57
N TYR A 160 -16.74 8.98 43.12
CA TYR A 160 -16.41 9.60 44.40
C TYR A 160 -17.55 9.45 45.40
N GLY A 161 -17.21 9.23 46.66
CA GLY A 161 -18.11 9.27 47.81
C GLY A 161 -17.74 10.42 48.75
N LYS A 162 -18.64 10.73 49.69
CA LYS A 162 -18.38 11.67 50.79
C LYS A 162 -18.34 10.91 52.11
N ARG A 163 -17.40 11.24 52.98
CA ARG A 163 -17.34 10.73 54.36
C ARG A 163 -17.03 11.86 55.34
N ASN A 164 -17.27 11.63 56.61
CA ASN A 164 -16.85 12.55 57.65
C ASN A 164 -15.32 12.57 57.74
N LYS A 165 -14.74 13.76 57.84
CA LYS A 165 -13.31 13.89 58.05
C LYS A 165 -12.99 13.50 59.49
N ILE A 166 -12.06 12.56 59.65
CA ILE A 166 -11.63 12.05 60.95
C ILE A 166 -10.28 12.67 61.31
N ASP A 167 -10.16 13.18 62.54
CA ASP A 167 -8.88 13.67 63.03
C ASP A 167 -7.91 12.48 63.19
N PRO A 168 -6.71 12.52 62.57
CA PRO A 168 -5.82 11.37 62.52
C PRO A 168 -5.26 10.98 63.89
N LYS A 169 -5.17 11.93 64.83
CA LYS A 169 -4.65 11.72 66.19
C LYS A 169 -5.74 11.26 67.15
N THR A 170 -6.90 11.92 67.13
CA THR A 170 -7.97 11.68 68.12
C THR A 170 -9.02 10.67 67.67
N LYS A 171 -9.04 10.30 66.38
CA LYS A 171 -10.03 9.42 65.75
C LYS A 171 -11.49 9.90 65.85
N LYS A 172 -11.72 11.17 66.22
CA LYS A 172 -13.04 11.78 66.29
C LYS A 172 -13.41 12.49 64.98
N VAL A 173 -14.72 12.62 64.75
CA VAL A 173 -15.26 13.42 63.64
C VAL A 173 -14.90 14.89 63.82
N MET A 174 -14.28 15.48 62.81
CA MET A 174 -13.92 16.89 62.82
C MET A 174 -15.16 17.77 62.62
N LYS A 175 -15.24 18.86 63.40
CA LYS A 175 -16.25 19.91 63.26
C LYS A 175 -15.57 21.25 63.00
N ASP A 176 -16.23 22.12 62.25
CA ASP A 176 -15.75 23.49 62.00
C ASP A 176 -15.95 24.39 63.24
N LYS A 177 -15.51 25.65 63.15
CA LYS A 177 -15.63 26.65 64.23
C LYS A 177 -17.08 26.96 64.64
N LYS A 178 -18.06 26.56 63.84
CA LYS A 178 -19.50 26.71 64.09
C LYS A 178 -20.16 25.40 64.56
N GLY A 179 -19.37 24.35 64.81
CA GLY A 179 -19.84 23.05 65.27
C GLY A 179 -20.39 22.13 64.18
N LYS A 180 -20.27 22.49 62.89
CA LYS A 180 -20.77 21.67 61.77
C LYS A 180 -19.75 20.60 61.39
N VAL A 181 -20.21 19.38 61.11
CA VAL A 181 -19.34 18.27 60.67
C VAL A 181 -18.64 18.61 59.36
N ILE A 182 -17.32 18.42 59.33
CA ILE A 182 -16.50 18.55 58.13
C ILE A 182 -16.55 17.23 57.35
N THR A 183 -16.87 17.29 56.06
CA THR A 183 -16.83 16.13 55.17
C THR A 183 -15.65 16.23 54.20
N GLU A 184 -15.18 15.07 53.74
CA GLU A 184 -14.19 14.95 52.68
C GLU A 184 -14.69 14.03 51.57
N THR A 185 -14.25 14.33 50.35
CA THR A 185 -14.50 13.48 49.17
C THR A 185 -13.41 12.43 49.08
N TYR A 186 -13.79 11.19 48.75
CA TYR A 186 -12.83 10.10 48.53
C TYR A 186 -13.22 9.27 47.31
N VAL A 187 -12.23 8.63 46.68
CA VAL A 187 -12.47 7.72 45.55
C VAL A 187 -13.17 6.46 46.08
N THR A 188 -14.34 6.15 45.53
CA THR A 188 -15.09 4.92 45.82
C THR A 188 -14.82 3.81 44.81
N GLY A 189 -14.22 4.15 43.66
CA GLY A 189 -13.90 3.20 42.61
C GLY A 189 -13.75 3.87 41.25
N SER A 190 -13.84 3.08 40.20
CA SER A 190 -13.90 3.55 38.82
C SER A 190 -14.87 2.70 38.02
N LYS A 191 -15.59 3.32 37.07
CA LYS A 191 -16.38 2.61 36.07
C LYS A 191 -15.88 2.96 34.67
N THR A 192 -15.93 1.99 33.76
CA THR A 192 -15.77 2.27 32.33
C THR A 192 -17.12 2.73 31.79
N VAL A 193 -17.14 3.90 31.15
CA VAL A 193 -18.30 4.41 30.41
C VAL A 193 -17.97 4.32 28.93
N VAL A 194 -18.88 3.76 28.14
CA VAL A 194 -18.80 3.79 26.69
C VAL A 194 -19.48 5.08 26.22
N VAL A 195 -18.73 5.92 25.52
CA VAL A 195 -19.24 7.10 24.83
C VAL A 195 -19.53 6.69 23.40
N GLU A 196 -20.80 6.79 23.03
CA GLU A 196 -21.25 6.40 21.71
C GLU A 196 -20.69 7.33 20.63
N ALA A 197 -20.20 6.76 19.52
CA ALA A 197 -19.69 7.55 18.41
C ALA A 197 -20.82 8.27 17.67
N LYS A 198 -20.62 9.57 17.40
CA LYS A 198 -21.57 10.35 16.59
C LYS A 198 -21.26 10.15 15.10
N MET A 199 -21.92 9.18 14.49
CA MET A 199 -21.80 8.91 13.06
C MET A 199 -22.89 9.63 12.24
N PRO A 200 -22.60 10.11 11.02
CA PRO A 200 -23.60 10.74 10.16
C PRO A 200 -24.59 9.71 9.61
N SER A 201 -25.83 10.11 9.37
CA SER A 201 -26.85 9.23 8.75
C SER A 201 -26.73 9.14 7.22
N THR A 202 -25.64 9.63 6.65
CA THR A 202 -25.37 9.66 5.20
C THR A 202 -25.44 8.24 4.63
N ALA A 203 -26.09 8.11 3.46
CA ALA A 203 -26.17 6.84 2.74
C ALA A 203 -24.80 6.45 2.17
N ILE A 204 -24.48 5.16 2.22
CA ILE A 204 -23.22 4.63 1.73
C ILE A 204 -23.28 4.44 0.22
N THR A 205 -22.23 4.87 -0.48
CA THR A 205 -21.97 4.51 -1.88
C THR A 205 -20.66 3.74 -1.96
N VAL A 206 -20.71 2.47 -2.35
CA VAL A 206 -19.54 1.62 -2.51
C VAL A 206 -18.91 1.85 -3.88
N TRP A 207 -17.62 2.12 -3.89
CA TRP A 207 -16.78 2.08 -5.08
C TRP A 207 -15.91 0.82 -5.07
N PHE A 208 -15.98 0.06 -6.16
CA PHE A 208 -15.22 -1.14 -6.38
C PHE A 208 -14.46 -1.07 -7.71
N ARG A 209 -13.48 -1.94 -7.92
CA ARG A 209 -12.75 -2.01 -9.19
C ARG A 209 -13.62 -2.63 -10.28
N SER A 210 -13.85 -1.90 -11.37
CA SER A 210 -14.59 -2.42 -12.53
C SER A 210 -13.75 -3.38 -13.38
N ASP A 211 -12.42 -3.25 -13.31
CA ASP A 211 -11.46 -4.08 -14.01
C ASP A 211 -11.02 -5.31 -13.19
N LYS A 212 -10.43 -6.30 -13.85
CA LYS A 212 -9.88 -7.49 -13.19
C LYS A 212 -8.61 -7.12 -12.43
N SER A 213 -8.73 -7.07 -11.11
CA SER A 213 -7.76 -6.42 -10.23
C SER A 213 -7.15 -7.36 -9.19
N GLY A 214 -5.84 -7.23 -8.99
CA GLY A 214 -5.11 -7.94 -7.94
C GLY A 214 -5.50 -7.43 -6.56
N THR A 215 -5.58 -6.10 -6.39
CA THR A 215 -6.14 -5.43 -5.21
C THR A 215 -7.53 -5.98 -4.85
N THR A 216 -8.40 -6.22 -5.85
CA THR A 216 -9.71 -6.86 -5.63
C THR A 216 -9.58 -8.29 -5.17
N GLY A 217 -8.68 -9.09 -5.75
CA GLY A 217 -8.44 -10.46 -5.30
C GLY A 217 -7.97 -10.52 -3.84
N VAL A 218 -7.09 -9.59 -3.44
CA VAL A 218 -6.64 -9.47 -2.05
C VAL A 218 -7.81 -9.12 -1.13
N PHE A 219 -8.60 -8.11 -1.52
CA PHE A 219 -9.74 -7.64 -0.75
C PHE A 219 -10.84 -8.71 -0.60
N THR A 220 -11.19 -9.41 -1.67
CA THR A 220 -12.22 -10.46 -1.63
C THR A 220 -11.74 -11.70 -0.89
N ASN A 221 -10.46 -12.06 -0.96
CA ASN A 221 -9.88 -13.09 -0.11
C ASN A 221 -9.99 -12.70 1.37
N TRP A 222 -9.62 -11.46 1.70
CA TRP A 222 -9.66 -10.94 3.06
C TRP A 222 -11.08 -10.97 3.65
N LEU A 223 -12.07 -10.46 2.91
CA LEU A 223 -13.48 -10.48 3.33
C LEU A 223 -14.01 -11.90 3.50
N THR A 224 -13.76 -12.77 2.52
CA THR A 224 -14.30 -14.15 2.53
C THR A 224 -13.69 -14.98 3.66
N LYS A 225 -12.41 -14.76 4.00
CA LYS A 225 -11.74 -15.49 5.08
C LYS A 225 -12.19 -15.01 6.45
N LEU A 226 -12.36 -13.71 6.65
CA LEU A 226 -12.69 -13.13 7.95
C LEU A 226 -14.20 -13.09 8.25
N ASP A 227 -15.05 -13.13 7.22
CA ASP A 227 -16.51 -13.16 7.37
C ASP A 227 -17.17 -14.03 6.29
N SER A 228 -16.88 -15.32 6.33
CA SER A 228 -17.47 -16.34 5.44
C SER A 228 -19.00 -16.47 5.59
N ALA A 229 -19.57 -15.99 6.71
CA ALA A 229 -21.00 -15.98 6.95
C ALA A 229 -21.73 -14.91 6.11
N THR A 230 -21.05 -13.84 5.71
CA THR A 230 -21.59 -12.83 4.80
C THR A 230 -21.16 -13.08 3.36
N TRP A 231 -19.91 -13.47 3.13
CA TRP A 231 -19.34 -13.74 1.80
C TRP A 231 -19.42 -15.22 1.45
N THR A 232 -20.66 -15.72 1.29
CA THR A 232 -20.96 -17.16 1.19
C THR A 232 -20.77 -17.77 -0.19
N LYS A 233 -20.69 -16.95 -1.24
CA LYS A 233 -20.64 -17.43 -2.63
C LYS A 233 -19.35 -18.20 -2.90
N ALA A 234 -19.51 -19.41 -3.45
CA ALA A 234 -18.38 -20.26 -3.80
C ALA A 234 -17.45 -19.56 -4.81
N GLY A 235 -16.14 -19.62 -4.56
CA GLY A 235 -15.14 -18.99 -5.41
C GLY A 235 -14.97 -17.48 -5.21
N SER A 236 -15.54 -16.89 -4.15
CA SER A 236 -15.35 -15.46 -3.83
C SER A 236 -13.95 -15.14 -3.32
N ALA A 237 -13.37 -16.04 -2.51
CA ALA A 237 -12.03 -15.84 -1.95
C ALA A 237 -10.98 -15.74 -3.08
N GLY A 238 -10.29 -14.59 -3.17
CA GLY A 238 -9.27 -14.37 -4.19
C GLY A 238 -9.81 -14.01 -5.57
N GLN A 239 -11.13 -13.85 -5.71
CA GLN A 239 -11.74 -13.48 -6.98
C GLN A 239 -11.37 -12.04 -7.35
N GLN A 240 -10.80 -11.87 -8.54
CA GLN A 240 -10.23 -10.60 -9.01
C GLN A 240 -11.25 -9.70 -9.71
N THR A 241 -12.45 -10.22 -9.98
CA THR A 241 -13.59 -9.44 -10.49
C THR A 241 -14.61 -9.28 -9.36
N PHE A 242 -14.80 -8.05 -8.87
CA PHE A 242 -15.62 -7.80 -7.68
C PHE A 242 -17.07 -8.30 -7.84
N THR A 243 -17.70 -8.04 -8.98
CA THR A 243 -19.08 -8.48 -9.25
C THR A 243 -19.21 -10.01 -9.30
N SER A 244 -18.17 -10.72 -9.72
CA SER A 244 -18.14 -12.19 -9.67
C SER A 244 -18.01 -12.70 -8.23
N ALA A 245 -17.29 -11.97 -7.37
CA ALA A 245 -17.10 -12.29 -5.95
C ALA A 245 -18.29 -11.90 -5.07
N PHE A 246 -19.12 -10.97 -5.53
CA PHE A 246 -20.21 -10.41 -4.73
C PHE A 246 -21.17 -11.51 -4.23
N PRO A 247 -21.53 -11.52 -2.93
CA PRO A 247 -22.27 -12.63 -2.35
C PRO A 247 -23.77 -12.65 -2.69
N GLY A 248 -24.33 -11.55 -3.18
CA GLY A 248 -25.69 -11.53 -3.75
C GLY A 248 -25.70 -11.86 -5.25
N ASP A 249 -26.89 -11.92 -5.84
CA ASP A 249 -27.07 -12.23 -7.27
C ASP A 249 -26.44 -11.17 -8.18
N SER A 250 -26.52 -9.90 -7.76
CA SER A 250 -25.92 -8.76 -8.45
C SER A 250 -25.63 -7.62 -7.47
N VAL A 251 -24.68 -6.75 -7.82
CA VAL A 251 -24.40 -5.55 -7.01
C VAL A 251 -25.59 -4.58 -7.08
N PRO A 252 -26.01 -3.98 -5.95
CA PRO A 252 -27.12 -3.03 -5.94
C PRO A 252 -26.88 -1.80 -6.83
N ALA A 253 -27.80 -1.54 -7.76
CA ALA A 253 -27.69 -0.40 -8.67
C ALA A 253 -27.76 0.95 -7.92
N GLY A 254 -26.93 1.91 -8.34
CA GLY A 254 -26.90 3.27 -7.80
C GLY A 254 -26.09 3.44 -6.50
N THR A 255 -26.04 2.42 -5.64
CA THR A 255 -25.24 2.42 -4.41
C THR A 255 -23.91 1.68 -4.53
N PHE A 256 -23.70 0.92 -5.61
CA PHE A 256 -22.42 0.31 -5.97
C PHE A 256 -21.98 0.83 -7.34
N GLN A 257 -20.76 1.35 -7.43
CA GLN A 257 -20.19 1.94 -8.64
C GLN A 257 -18.80 1.38 -8.94
N GLY A 258 -18.54 1.12 -10.22
CA GLY A 258 -17.26 0.61 -10.70
C GLY A 258 -16.33 1.74 -11.11
N GLY A 259 -15.11 1.73 -10.59
CA GLY A 259 -14.01 2.58 -11.04
C GLY A 259 -12.90 1.75 -11.70
N SER A 260 -12.35 2.22 -12.82
CA SER A 260 -11.21 1.56 -13.48
C SER A 260 -9.91 1.92 -12.78
N GLY A 261 -9.15 0.91 -12.36
CA GLY A 261 -7.91 1.13 -11.63
C GLY A 261 -8.11 1.70 -10.22
N SER A 262 -7.02 1.80 -9.47
CA SER A 262 -7.03 2.42 -8.14
C SER A 262 -7.42 3.90 -8.19
N ASP A 263 -6.95 4.62 -9.21
CA ASP A 263 -7.28 6.03 -9.44
C ASP A 263 -8.78 6.26 -9.68
N GLY A 264 -9.41 5.43 -10.51
CA GLY A 264 -10.85 5.52 -10.79
C GLY A 264 -11.70 5.27 -9.54
N VAL A 265 -11.32 4.30 -8.69
CA VAL A 265 -11.98 4.08 -7.39
C VAL A 265 -11.81 5.28 -6.47
N ALA A 266 -10.59 5.81 -6.33
CA ALA A 266 -10.31 6.93 -5.45
C ALA A 266 -11.01 8.23 -5.92
N ASN A 267 -11.02 8.52 -7.21
CA ASN A 267 -11.79 9.61 -7.80
C ASN A 267 -13.29 9.46 -7.54
N GLY A 268 -13.80 8.24 -7.71
CA GLY A 268 -15.18 7.91 -7.42
C GLY A 268 -15.56 8.22 -5.97
N VAL A 269 -14.74 7.77 -5.01
CA VAL A 269 -14.96 8.07 -3.59
C VAL A 269 -14.92 9.58 -3.32
N ALA A 270 -13.96 10.30 -3.89
CA ALA A 270 -13.85 11.74 -3.71
C ALA A 270 -15.04 12.53 -4.29
N SER A 271 -15.75 11.98 -5.27
CA SER A 271 -16.84 12.67 -5.97
C SER A 271 -18.12 12.84 -5.16
N LYS A 272 -18.35 12.02 -4.12
CA LYS A 272 -19.65 11.96 -3.44
C LYS A 272 -19.50 11.68 -1.94
N ASP A 273 -20.12 12.51 -1.12
CA ASP A 273 -20.20 12.28 0.33
C ASP A 273 -20.89 10.94 0.65
N GLY A 274 -20.41 10.27 1.70
CA GLY A 274 -20.83 8.93 2.09
C GLY A 274 -20.16 7.80 1.29
N SER A 275 -19.25 8.10 0.37
CA SER A 275 -18.61 7.07 -0.44
C SER A 275 -17.50 6.33 0.30
N ILE A 276 -17.30 5.06 -0.04
CA ILE A 276 -16.24 4.18 0.48
C ILE A 276 -15.60 3.41 -0.68
N GLY A 277 -14.28 3.22 -0.62
CA GLY A 277 -13.51 2.47 -1.61
C GLY A 277 -12.31 1.78 -0.99
N TYR A 278 -11.65 0.95 -1.81
CA TYR A 278 -10.39 0.30 -1.45
C TYR A 278 -9.35 0.49 -2.56
N ALA A 279 -8.15 0.88 -2.17
CA ALA A 279 -6.95 0.99 -3.00
C ALA A 279 -5.75 1.26 -2.09
N GLU A 280 -4.59 1.54 -2.68
CA GLU A 280 -3.36 1.82 -1.96
C GLU A 280 -3.46 3.19 -1.25
N PRO A 281 -2.87 3.38 -0.05
CA PRO A 281 -3.07 4.59 0.75
C PRO A 281 -2.74 5.90 0.02
N SER A 282 -1.76 5.88 -0.89
CA SER A 282 -1.34 7.08 -1.64
C SER A 282 -2.48 7.68 -2.47
N TYR A 283 -3.32 6.85 -3.11
CA TYR A 283 -4.49 7.33 -3.86
C TYR A 283 -5.52 8.05 -2.99
N ALA A 284 -5.67 7.65 -1.72
CA ALA A 284 -6.53 8.30 -0.76
C ALA A 284 -5.93 9.64 -0.28
N SER A 285 -4.64 9.64 0.04
CA SER A 285 -3.90 10.81 0.53
C SER A 285 -3.88 11.96 -0.48
N GLU A 286 -3.69 11.65 -1.77
CA GLU A 286 -3.75 12.65 -2.87
C GLU A 286 -5.07 13.41 -2.91
N ARG A 287 -6.16 12.77 -2.46
CA ARG A 287 -7.54 13.30 -2.48
C ARG A 287 -8.02 13.73 -1.09
N LYS A 288 -7.15 13.66 -0.07
CA LYS A 288 -7.48 13.98 1.33
C LYS A 288 -8.68 13.19 1.86
N LEU A 289 -8.81 11.94 1.42
CA LEU A 289 -9.85 11.03 1.90
C LEU A 289 -9.51 10.52 3.30
N ILE A 290 -10.54 10.24 4.09
CA ILE A 290 -10.37 9.63 5.41
C ILE A 290 -9.98 8.17 5.20
N VAL A 291 -8.83 7.76 5.74
CA VAL A 291 -8.37 6.38 5.70
C VAL A 291 -8.76 5.69 7.00
N ALA A 292 -9.51 4.59 6.91
CA ALA A 292 -9.97 3.86 8.08
C ALA A 292 -8.84 3.03 8.69
N LYS A 293 -8.82 2.94 10.04
CA LYS A 293 -8.10 1.88 10.75
C LYS A 293 -8.93 0.61 10.71
N ILE A 294 -8.29 -0.52 10.45
CA ILE A 294 -8.95 -1.82 10.35
C ILE A 294 -8.63 -2.66 11.57
N MET A 295 -9.65 -3.31 12.15
CA MET A 295 -9.46 -4.25 13.24
C MET A 295 -8.71 -5.50 12.75
N ASN A 296 -7.61 -5.84 13.40
CA ASN A 296 -6.89 -7.09 13.18
C ASN A 296 -7.47 -8.24 14.04
N ASN A 297 -6.96 -9.45 13.84
CA ASN A 297 -7.43 -10.63 14.59
C ASN A 297 -7.01 -10.63 16.08
N ALA A 298 -6.18 -9.66 16.51
CA ALA A 298 -5.86 -9.38 17.90
C ALA A 298 -6.86 -8.41 18.58
N GLY A 299 -7.80 -7.84 17.82
CA GLY A 299 -8.80 -6.88 18.32
C GLY A 299 -8.31 -5.44 18.32
N GLU A 300 -7.22 -5.13 17.62
CA GLU A 300 -6.61 -3.80 17.56
C GLU A 300 -6.98 -3.11 16.23
N TYR A 301 -7.39 -1.85 16.28
CA TYR A 301 -7.61 -1.05 15.06
C TYR A 301 -6.28 -0.43 14.61
N ILE A 302 -5.78 -0.90 13.47
CA ILE A 302 -4.46 -0.55 12.94
C ILE A 302 -4.61 0.26 11.65
N ALA A 303 -3.80 1.31 11.47
CA ALA A 303 -3.76 2.09 10.24
C ALA A 303 -2.95 1.38 9.13
N PRO A 304 -3.26 1.58 7.84
CA PRO A 304 -2.54 0.99 6.71
C PRO A 304 -1.15 1.63 6.50
N SER A 305 -0.22 1.34 7.40
CA SER A 305 1.18 1.78 7.27
C SER A 305 2.07 0.67 6.69
N PRO A 306 3.19 1.01 6.02
CA PRO A 306 4.19 0.04 5.62
C PRO A 306 4.65 -0.85 6.78
N ASP A 307 4.98 -0.28 7.93
CA ASP A 307 5.51 -1.03 9.08
C ASP A 307 4.50 -2.04 9.63
N ALA A 308 3.27 -1.61 9.90
CA ALA A 308 2.22 -2.49 10.42
C ALA A 308 1.84 -3.59 9.41
N THR A 309 1.89 -3.27 8.12
CA THR A 309 1.62 -4.25 7.06
C THR A 309 2.78 -5.23 6.89
N ALA A 310 4.03 -4.79 7.07
CA ALA A 310 5.20 -5.67 7.06
C ALA A 310 5.14 -6.71 8.20
N VAL A 311 4.65 -6.31 9.39
CA VAL A 311 4.40 -7.24 10.51
C VAL A 311 3.47 -8.39 10.09
N PHE A 312 2.41 -8.09 9.32
CA PHE A 312 1.53 -9.12 8.76
C PHE A 312 2.22 -9.96 7.68
N LEU A 313 2.86 -9.30 6.72
CA LEU A 313 3.44 -9.93 5.53
C LEU A 313 4.71 -10.75 5.81
N ASN A 314 5.40 -10.54 6.93
CA ASN A 314 6.56 -11.34 7.33
C ASN A 314 6.25 -12.82 7.55
N ASN A 315 4.98 -13.18 7.78
CA ASN A 315 4.52 -14.56 7.91
C ASN A 315 4.10 -15.19 6.56
N TYR A 316 4.76 -14.79 5.47
CA TYR A 316 4.44 -15.32 4.15
C TYR A 316 4.80 -16.79 4.02
N LEU A 317 4.04 -17.50 3.19
CA LEU A 317 4.29 -18.87 2.79
C LEU A 317 4.74 -18.88 1.32
N PRO A 318 5.81 -19.62 0.98
CA PRO A 318 6.25 -19.74 -0.40
C PRO A 318 5.21 -20.50 -1.23
N GLY A 319 5.01 -20.03 -2.45
CA GLY A 319 4.15 -20.61 -3.47
C GLY A 319 4.91 -20.99 -4.74
N ALA A 320 4.18 -21.46 -5.75
CA ALA A 320 4.76 -21.86 -7.02
C ALA A 320 5.36 -20.66 -7.78
N LYS A 321 6.46 -20.90 -8.52
CA LYS A 321 7.11 -19.92 -9.41
C LYS A 321 7.44 -18.57 -8.74
N GLY A 322 7.72 -18.57 -7.44
CA GLY A 322 8.07 -17.35 -6.69
C GLY A 322 6.90 -16.53 -6.16
N THR A 323 5.67 -17.01 -6.33
CA THR A 323 4.52 -16.43 -5.62
C THR A 323 4.66 -16.67 -4.12
N VAL A 324 4.02 -15.82 -3.33
CA VAL A 324 3.88 -15.98 -1.89
C VAL A 324 2.43 -15.74 -1.48
N SER A 325 2.00 -16.35 -0.39
CA SER A 325 0.70 -16.13 0.23
C SER A 325 0.85 -15.78 1.70
N VAL A 326 -0.19 -15.24 2.31
CA VAL A 326 -0.22 -14.90 3.73
C VAL A 326 -1.45 -15.50 4.38
N ASP A 327 -1.31 -15.98 5.61
CA ASP A 327 -2.46 -16.43 6.38
C ASP A 327 -3.21 -15.23 6.96
N VAL A 328 -4.32 -14.87 6.32
CA VAL A 328 -5.21 -13.77 6.73
C VAL A 328 -5.81 -14.00 8.13
N LEU A 329 -5.91 -15.25 8.59
CA LEU A 329 -6.46 -15.58 9.90
C LEU A 329 -5.42 -15.50 11.03
N SER A 330 -4.16 -15.22 10.69
CA SER A 330 -3.09 -15.09 11.68
C SER A 330 -3.41 -14.01 12.72
N LYS A 331 -3.12 -14.30 13.99
CA LYS A 331 -3.32 -13.38 15.11
C LYS A 331 -1.99 -12.76 15.52
N VAL A 332 -1.68 -11.62 14.92
CA VAL A 332 -0.43 -10.88 15.14
C VAL A 332 -0.76 -9.49 15.64
N SER A 333 -0.30 -9.15 16.85
CA SER A 333 -0.48 -7.80 17.42
C SER A 333 0.30 -6.77 16.60
N GLY A 334 -0.27 -5.58 16.44
CA GLY A 334 0.27 -4.49 15.62
C GLY A 334 0.13 -4.70 14.11
N ALA A 335 -0.38 -5.83 13.66
CA ALA A 335 -0.44 -6.16 12.24
C ALA A 335 -1.64 -5.50 11.53
N TYR A 336 -1.38 -4.87 10.38
CA TYR A 336 -2.42 -4.47 9.43
C TYR A 336 -2.66 -5.61 8.43
N THR A 337 -3.84 -6.24 8.49
CA THR A 337 -4.09 -7.55 7.86
C THR A 337 -4.56 -7.49 6.41
N LEU A 338 -4.72 -6.30 5.85
CA LEU A 338 -5.14 -6.10 4.47
C LEU A 338 -3.95 -5.59 3.63
N GLY A 339 -3.04 -6.49 3.28
CA GLY A 339 -1.84 -6.18 2.51
C GLY A 339 -1.45 -7.31 1.55
N THR A 340 -0.59 -7.00 0.59
CA THR A 340 -0.11 -7.97 -0.41
C THR A 340 1.29 -7.64 -0.92
N PHE A 341 1.84 -8.56 -1.70
CA PHE A 341 3.03 -8.37 -2.51
C PHE A 341 2.64 -8.08 -3.97
N ALA A 342 3.42 -7.24 -4.63
CA ALA A 342 3.35 -7.06 -6.07
C ALA A 342 4.52 -7.76 -6.76
N TYR A 343 4.20 -8.40 -7.87
CA TYR A 343 5.12 -9.20 -8.66
C TYR A 343 5.42 -8.53 -9.99
N ALA A 344 6.69 -8.51 -10.35
CA ALA A 344 7.16 -8.31 -11.70
C ALA A 344 7.09 -9.65 -12.45
N LEU A 345 6.45 -9.68 -13.61
CA LEU A 345 6.31 -10.86 -14.44
C LEU A 345 7.12 -10.67 -15.72
N GLY A 346 8.00 -11.62 -16.00
CA GLY A 346 8.80 -11.67 -17.23
C GLY A 346 8.77 -13.06 -17.85
N TYR A 347 9.14 -13.15 -19.12
CA TYR A 347 9.23 -14.42 -19.83
C TYR A 347 10.51 -15.16 -19.44
N GLY A 348 10.40 -16.47 -19.17
CA GLY A 348 11.58 -17.30 -18.88
C GLY A 348 12.41 -17.64 -20.13
N GLY A 349 11.83 -17.46 -21.33
CA GLY A 349 12.51 -17.63 -22.60
C GLY A 349 11.61 -17.38 -23.80
N GLY A 350 12.19 -17.46 -25.01
CA GLY A 350 11.45 -17.45 -26.27
C GLY A 350 10.96 -16.07 -26.73
N LYS A 351 11.57 -14.99 -26.21
CA LYS A 351 11.31 -13.60 -26.60
C LYS A 351 12.58 -12.89 -27.05
N ASP A 352 12.45 -11.65 -27.49
CA ASP A 352 13.59 -10.84 -27.95
C ASP A 352 14.63 -10.67 -26.83
N ALA A 353 15.83 -11.22 -27.02
CA ALA A 353 16.87 -11.27 -25.99
C ALA A 353 17.34 -9.87 -25.56
N THR A 354 17.38 -8.90 -26.48
CA THR A 354 17.81 -7.53 -26.19
C THR A 354 16.78 -6.85 -25.28
N LYS A 355 15.50 -6.99 -25.59
CA LYS A 355 14.42 -6.47 -24.74
C LYS A 355 14.34 -7.18 -23.40
N GLN A 356 14.46 -8.50 -23.36
CA GLN A 356 14.38 -9.23 -22.09
C GLN A 356 15.59 -8.94 -21.18
N ALA A 357 16.78 -8.64 -21.74
CA ALA A 357 17.89 -8.09 -20.95
C ALA A 357 17.52 -6.73 -20.31
N ALA A 358 16.93 -5.81 -21.09
CA ALA A 358 16.46 -4.53 -20.54
C ALA A 358 15.32 -4.68 -19.51
N VAL A 359 14.45 -5.70 -19.66
CA VAL A 359 13.44 -6.05 -18.65
C VAL A 359 14.09 -6.52 -17.34
N LYS A 360 15.10 -7.39 -17.41
CA LYS A 360 15.86 -7.82 -16.21
C LYS A 360 16.47 -6.64 -15.49
N ASP A 361 17.14 -5.76 -16.24
CA ASP A 361 17.80 -4.59 -15.69
C ASP A 361 16.80 -3.65 -15.02
N PHE A 362 15.66 -3.40 -15.66
CA PHE A 362 14.59 -2.60 -15.09
C PHE A 362 14.01 -3.23 -13.81
N PHE A 363 13.74 -4.54 -13.79
CA PHE A 363 13.23 -5.22 -12.60
C PHE A 363 14.22 -5.21 -11.45
N ASN A 364 15.51 -5.43 -11.72
CA ASN A 364 16.57 -5.30 -10.72
C ASN A 364 16.65 -3.87 -10.19
N TYR A 365 16.55 -2.86 -11.06
CA TYR A 365 16.54 -1.46 -10.66
C TYR A 365 15.35 -1.15 -9.73
N VAL A 366 14.14 -1.60 -10.10
CA VAL A 366 12.94 -1.40 -9.26
C VAL A 366 13.13 -2.05 -7.90
N LEU A 367 13.54 -3.33 -7.85
CA LEU A 367 13.70 -4.08 -6.60
C LEU A 367 14.81 -3.52 -5.68
N THR A 368 15.96 -3.14 -6.25
CA THR A 368 17.18 -2.91 -5.46
C THR A 368 17.57 -1.45 -5.29
N THR A 369 17.15 -0.58 -6.21
CA THR A 369 17.53 0.83 -6.23
C THR A 369 16.32 1.71 -5.94
N CYS A 370 15.31 1.63 -6.79
CA CYS A 370 14.14 2.51 -6.67
C CYS A 370 13.31 2.20 -5.41
N ALA A 371 12.99 0.93 -5.13
CA ALA A 371 12.21 0.58 -3.96
C ALA A 371 12.91 1.00 -2.66
N THR A 372 14.23 0.82 -2.57
CA THR A 372 15.01 1.29 -1.43
C THR A 372 14.95 2.80 -1.24
N ALA A 373 14.94 3.57 -2.34
CA ALA A 373 14.88 5.03 -2.28
C ALA A 373 13.47 5.59 -2.02
N HIS A 374 12.42 4.97 -2.58
CA HIS A 374 11.10 5.60 -2.69
C HIS A 374 9.94 4.80 -2.10
N ALA A 375 10.07 3.49 -1.86
CA ALA A 375 8.93 2.65 -1.49
C ALA A 375 8.21 3.18 -0.25
N VAL A 376 8.94 3.43 0.83
CA VAL A 376 8.36 3.88 2.11
C VAL A 376 7.64 5.22 1.98
N GLU A 377 8.26 6.19 1.30
CA GLU A 377 7.64 7.50 1.03
C GLU A 377 6.34 7.37 0.24
N LYS A 378 6.30 6.42 -0.71
CA LYS A 378 5.11 6.14 -1.53
C LYS A 378 4.09 5.21 -0.84
N GLY A 379 4.33 4.83 0.42
CA GLY A 379 3.42 3.99 1.21
C GLY A 379 3.57 2.49 0.96
N TYR A 380 4.68 2.06 0.39
CA TYR A 380 5.03 0.66 0.13
C TYR A 380 6.13 0.16 1.08
N ILE A 381 6.31 -1.16 1.07
CA ILE A 381 7.33 -1.88 1.81
C ILE A 381 8.38 -2.38 0.81
N PRO A 382 9.65 -1.95 0.94
CA PRO A 382 10.72 -2.55 0.16
C PRO A 382 10.87 -4.03 0.54
N VAL A 383 10.99 -4.88 -0.47
CA VAL A 383 11.22 -6.32 -0.26
C VAL A 383 12.70 -6.52 0.09
N VAL A 384 12.98 -7.19 1.21
CA VAL A 384 14.33 -7.41 1.75
C VAL A 384 14.57 -8.89 2.12
N GLY A 385 15.82 -9.24 2.46
CA GLY A 385 16.20 -10.58 2.92
C GLY A 385 15.86 -11.68 1.93
N ASN A 386 15.39 -12.84 2.44
CA ASN A 386 15.06 -14.02 1.64
C ASN A 386 14.06 -13.74 0.51
N LEU A 387 13.14 -12.80 0.71
CA LEU A 387 12.15 -12.46 -0.32
C LEU A 387 12.79 -11.63 -1.46
N ALA A 388 13.76 -10.77 -1.14
CA ALA A 388 14.54 -10.06 -2.16
C ALA A 388 15.46 -11.02 -2.93
N GLU A 389 16.02 -12.02 -2.26
CA GLU A 389 16.79 -13.09 -2.91
C GLU A 389 15.93 -13.92 -3.86
N LEU A 390 14.71 -14.27 -3.46
CA LEU A 390 13.73 -14.91 -4.34
C LEU A 390 13.38 -14.03 -5.55
N GLY A 391 13.15 -12.73 -5.33
CA GLY A 391 12.94 -11.75 -6.40
C GLY A 391 14.09 -11.73 -7.40
N LYS A 392 15.33 -11.58 -6.92
CA LYS A 392 16.55 -11.57 -7.74
C LYS A 392 16.74 -12.88 -8.53
N ALA A 393 16.54 -14.03 -7.87
CA ALA A 393 16.65 -15.34 -8.51
C ALA A 393 15.66 -15.49 -9.67
N ASN A 394 14.42 -15.04 -9.49
CA ASN A 394 13.41 -15.09 -10.54
C ASN A 394 13.67 -14.09 -11.66
N ILE A 395 14.16 -12.88 -11.34
CA ILE A 395 14.58 -11.91 -12.36
C ILE A 395 15.73 -12.48 -13.20
N ALA A 396 16.71 -13.15 -12.58
CA ALA A 396 17.83 -13.75 -13.30
C ALA A 396 17.40 -14.80 -14.33
N ALA A 397 16.29 -15.51 -14.05
CA ALA A 397 15.71 -16.54 -14.91
C ALA A 397 14.86 -16.02 -16.09
N ILE A 398 14.71 -14.70 -16.25
CA ILE A 398 14.08 -14.12 -17.46
C ILE A 398 15.00 -14.38 -18.69
N GLY A 399 14.51 -14.24 -19.92
CA GLY A 399 15.36 -14.11 -21.12
C GLY A 399 15.52 -15.36 -21.97
#